data_AF-A0A0H1BG04-F1
#
_entry.id   AF-A0A0H1BG04-F1
#
_cell.length_a   1.000
_cell.length_b   1.000
_cell.length_c   1.000
_cell.angle_alpha   90.00
_cell.angle_beta   90.00
_cell.angle_gamma   90.00
#
_symmetry.space_group_name_H-M   'P 1'
#
loop_
_entity.id
_entity.type
_entity.pdbx_description
1 polymer ?
#
loop_
_entity_poly.entity_id
_entity_poly.type
_entity_poly.pdbx_seq_one_letter_code
_entity_poly.pdbx_strand_id
1 'polypeptide(L)'
;MILSAGASIIAVHGRRREQKGHNTGLADWSYIRYLRDNLPPDTVIFANGNILNHGDIERCLEATGADGVMSAEGNLCDPTIFTAPPAGSASGEEGSGCPGYWVGRDGKGGYRVDFVLRRYMDIIYTYVLDVPPPERKPLYVSSPTTASSSDDNARNNTTHSDSTPAALPAEGVEEKNENEKRADNDAEPPKKKRKRDREDAKPTSPNLVSIQGHLFQLLRPLISKHTHIRDALSKCRAGRMPEFEKIVSLVEGTVQAGLQEYEMFPERFEARGEGEEEEEKEKDDTRSSSKATVAQYKRPWWVCQPYVRPLPEEALQIGAMQPKKRDILAKKNEGVAGKMVEDKRDAVDGDCGVARSTPDGALSGSDKENCTRTPAGADKLVSG
;
A
#
# COMPACT_ATOMS: atom_id res chain seq x y z
N MET A 1 -15.97 15.49 26.83
CA MET A 1 -14.92 16.48 26.52
C MET A 1 -14.95 16.89 25.05
N ILE A 2 -14.70 16.00 24.07
CA ILE A 2 -14.66 16.37 22.64
C ILE A 2 -16.00 16.93 22.15
N LEU A 3 -17.10 16.21 22.36
CA LEU A 3 -18.44 16.68 21.97
C LEU A 3 -18.85 17.93 22.75
N SER A 4 -18.53 17.97 24.05
CA SER A 4 -18.76 19.13 24.91
C SER A 4 -18.01 20.39 24.45
N ALA A 5 -16.93 20.24 23.69
CA ALA A 5 -16.20 21.34 23.07
C ALA A 5 -16.84 21.84 21.76
N GLY A 6 -17.98 21.26 21.34
CA GLY A 6 -18.75 21.70 20.18
C GLY A 6 -18.45 20.93 18.88
N ALA A 7 -17.75 19.81 18.93
CA ALA A 7 -17.50 18.99 17.74
C ALA A 7 -18.81 18.37 17.21
N SER A 8 -19.16 18.67 15.95
CA SER A 8 -20.34 18.11 15.28
C SER A 8 -20.09 16.75 14.62
N ILE A 9 -18.82 16.45 14.33
CA ILE A 9 -18.39 15.21 13.65
C ILE A 9 -17.12 14.72 14.34
N ILE A 10 -17.02 13.40 14.53
CA ILE A 10 -15.79 12.75 14.98
C ILE A 10 -15.35 11.68 13.98
N ALA A 11 -14.05 11.63 13.70
CA ALA A 11 -13.43 10.52 12.96
C ALA A 11 -12.61 9.68 13.92
N VAL A 12 -12.91 8.39 13.99
CA VAL A 12 -12.29 7.48 14.96
C VAL A 12 -11.45 6.45 14.22
N HIS A 13 -10.14 6.50 14.43
CA HIS A 13 -9.27 5.41 14.02
C HIS A 13 -9.32 4.30 15.08
N GLY A 14 -9.63 3.07 14.68
CA GLY A 14 -9.67 1.89 15.57
C GLY A 14 -8.30 1.42 16.08
N ARG A 15 -7.28 2.30 16.17
CA ARG A 15 -5.93 1.96 16.66
C ARG A 15 -5.52 2.91 17.76
N ARG A 16 -4.78 2.38 18.73
CA ARG A 16 -4.13 3.18 19.79
C ARG A 16 -2.92 3.92 19.22
N ARG A 17 -2.49 4.97 19.91
CA ARG A 17 -1.36 5.83 19.51
C ARG A 17 -0.05 5.04 19.35
N GLU A 18 0.11 3.97 20.10
CA GLU A 18 1.28 3.09 20.12
C GLU A 18 1.34 2.17 18.90
N GLN A 19 0.19 1.92 18.26
CA GLN A 19 0.05 1.07 17.07
C GLN A 19 0.42 1.83 15.79
N LYS A 20 1.71 2.14 15.65
CA LYS A 20 2.27 2.89 14.52
C LYS A 20 3.55 2.27 13.98
N GLY A 21 3.86 2.57 12.72
CA GLY A 21 5.06 2.06 12.06
C GLY A 21 5.03 0.54 11.97
N HIS A 22 6.01 -0.12 12.58
CA HIS A 22 6.04 -1.58 12.62
C HIS A 22 5.01 -2.21 13.59
N ASN A 23 4.45 -1.41 14.51
CA ASN A 23 3.44 -1.86 15.47
C ASN A 23 2.00 -1.62 14.99
N THR A 24 1.80 -1.28 13.72
CA THR A 24 0.50 -0.80 13.19
C THR A 24 -0.66 -1.76 13.48
N GLY A 25 -0.46 -3.08 13.36
CA GLY A 25 -1.48 -4.09 13.69
C GLY A 25 -2.83 -3.88 12.98
N LEU A 26 -3.85 -4.62 13.41
CA LEU A 26 -5.22 -4.42 12.94
C LEU A 26 -5.90 -3.30 13.74
N ALA A 27 -6.77 -2.56 13.06
CA ALA A 27 -7.72 -1.67 13.70
C ALA A 27 -8.85 -2.51 14.31
N ASP A 28 -9.21 -2.17 15.53
CA ASP A 28 -10.27 -2.80 16.27
C ASP A 28 -11.56 -1.98 16.14
N TRP A 29 -12.47 -2.46 15.30
CA TRP A 29 -13.77 -1.84 15.06
C TRP A 29 -14.73 -1.94 16.25
N SER A 30 -14.48 -2.85 17.21
CA SER A 30 -15.32 -2.98 18.40
C SER A 30 -15.29 -1.71 19.28
N TYR A 31 -14.17 -1.00 19.31
CA TYR A 31 -14.08 0.29 20.01
C TYR A 31 -14.91 1.38 19.32
N ILE A 32 -15.01 1.33 17.99
CA ILE A 32 -15.85 2.28 17.24
C ILE A 32 -17.33 1.98 17.52
N ARG A 33 -17.71 0.69 17.50
CA ARG A 33 -19.06 0.24 17.91
C ARG A 33 -19.39 0.69 19.34
N TYR A 34 -18.47 0.45 20.28
CA TYR A 34 -18.61 0.90 21.66
C TYR A 34 -18.87 2.41 21.75
N LEU A 35 -18.12 3.23 20.99
CA LEU A 35 -18.37 4.67 20.96
C LEU A 35 -19.73 5.01 20.34
N ARG A 36 -20.12 4.34 19.26
CA ARG A 36 -21.46 4.53 18.65
C ARG A 36 -22.58 4.24 19.65
N ASP A 37 -22.44 3.19 20.45
CA ASP A 37 -23.43 2.79 21.47
C ASP A 37 -23.54 3.73 22.66
N ASN A 38 -22.46 4.45 22.98
CA ASN A 38 -22.36 5.24 24.21
C ASN A 38 -22.35 6.76 23.97
N LEU A 39 -22.28 7.21 22.72
CA LEU A 39 -22.34 8.63 22.35
C LEU A 39 -23.75 9.02 21.88
N PRO A 40 -24.13 10.32 22.02
CA PRO A 40 -25.43 10.82 21.57
C PRO A 40 -25.76 10.38 20.13
N PRO A 41 -26.98 9.88 19.84
CA PRO A 41 -27.34 9.33 18.54
C PRO A 41 -27.13 10.28 17.35
N ASP A 42 -27.24 11.58 17.58
CA ASP A 42 -27.04 12.66 16.62
C ASP A 42 -25.55 12.96 16.32
N THR A 43 -24.62 12.37 17.07
CA THR A 43 -23.17 12.49 16.81
C THR A 43 -22.83 11.76 15.53
N VAL A 44 -22.31 12.46 14.51
CA VAL A 44 -21.83 11.82 13.28
C VAL A 44 -20.44 11.22 13.49
N ILE A 45 -20.29 9.93 13.21
CA ILE A 45 -19.05 9.18 13.37
C ILE A 45 -18.55 8.67 12.02
N PHE A 46 -17.30 8.99 11.68
CA PHE A 46 -16.57 8.36 10.59
C PHE A 46 -15.63 7.28 11.13
N ALA A 47 -15.83 6.03 10.71
CA ALA A 47 -14.93 4.93 11.04
C ALA A 47 -13.66 4.97 10.19
N ASN A 48 -12.49 4.77 10.80
CA ASN A 48 -11.20 4.73 10.12
C ASN A 48 -10.33 3.55 10.55
N GLY A 49 -9.59 3.00 9.59
CA GLY A 49 -8.64 1.92 9.78
C GLY A 49 -9.11 0.61 9.14
N ASN A 50 -8.19 -0.03 8.41
CA ASN A 50 -8.41 -1.33 7.75
C ASN A 50 -9.53 -1.37 6.69
N ILE A 51 -9.84 -0.25 6.03
CA ILE A 51 -10.63 -0.20 4.79
C ILE A 51 -9.67 -0.33 3.60
N LEU A 52 -9.59 -1.51 3.02
CA LEU A 52 -8.59 -1.89 2.00
C LEU A 52 -9.17 -1.93 0.59
N ASN A 53 -10.46 -2.24 0.43
CA ASN A 53 -11.16 -2.17 -0.84
C ASN A 53 -12.59 -1.62 -0.70
N HIS A 54 -13.32 -1.52 -1.82
CA HIS A 54 -14.71 -1.08 -1.83
C HIS A 54 -15.64 -1.94 -0.97
N GLY A 55 -15.49 -3.27 -1.01
CA GLY A 55 -16.31 -4.21 -0.23
C GLY A 55 -16.13 -4.11 1.29
N ASP A 56 -15.06 -3.46 1.77
CA ASP A 56 -14.83 -3.24 3.20
C ASP A 56 -15.71 -2.14 3.78
N ILE A 57 -16.26 -1.27 2.94
CA ILE A 57 -17.04 -0.10 3.37
C ILE A 57 -18.29 -0.57 4.08
N GLU A 58 -19.10 -1.41 3.44
CA GLU A 58 -20.35 -1.94 3.99
C GLU A 58 -20.10 -2.75 5.26
N ARG A 59 -19.14 -3.68 5.23
CA ARG A 59 -18.75 -4.48 6.41
C ARG A 59 -18.32 -3.61 7.59
N CYS A 60 -17.62 -2.51 7.33
CA CYS A 60 -17.20 -1.58 8.39
C CYS A 60 -18.39 -0.84 8.97
N LEU A 61 -19.29 -0.33 8.12
CA LEU A 61 -20.49 0.37 8.57
C LEU A 61 -21.40 -0.55 9.39
N GLU A 62 -21.61 -1.79 8.93
CA GLU A 62 -22.37 -2.81 9.66
C GLU A 62 -21.75 -3.13 11.03
N ALA A 63 -20.44 -3.40 11.07
CA ALA A 63 -19.76 -3.78 12.31
C ALA A 63 -19.68 -2.63 13.33
N THR A 64 -19.54 -1.39 12.86
CA THR A 64 -19.31 -0.23 13.73
C THR A 64 -20.58 0.57 14.04
N GLY A 65 -21.58 0.50 13.18
CA GLY A 65 -22.73 1.42 13.19
C GLY A 65 -22.35 2.88 12.93
N ALA A 66 -21.17 3.14 12.38
CA ALA A 66 -20.75 4.50 12.02
C ALA A 66 -21.57 5.05 10.84
N ASP A 67 -21.61 6.37 10.71
CA ASP A 67 -22.37 7.09 9.68
C ASP A 67 -21.61 7.19 8.36
N GLY A 68 -20.30 6.96 8.40
CA GLY A 68 -19.43 6.97 7.23
C GLY A 68 -18.09 6.29 7.49
N VAL A 69 -17.33 6.13 6.41
CA VAL A 69 -15.95 5.60 6.47
C VAL A 69 -14.96 6.65 5.99
N MET A 70 -13.76 6.59 6.54
CA MET A 70 -12.60 7.35 6.10
C MET A 70 -11.49 6.37 5.76
N SER A 71 -10.89 6.52 4.57
CA SER A 71 -9.70 5.75 4.16
C SER A 71 -8.51 6.67 3.92
N ALA A 72 -7.32 6.18 4.22
CA ALA A 72 -6.07 6.91 4.04
C ALA A 72 -5.08 6.07 3.21
N GLU A 73 -4.48 5.04 3.80
CA GLU A 73 -3.45 4.22 3.14
C GLU A 73 -4.00 3.44 1.94
N GLY A 74 -5.20 2.87 2.05
CA GLY A 74 -5.84 2.17 0.92
C GLY A 74 -5.99 3.07 -0.31
N ASN A 75 -6.37 4.33 -0.10
CA ASN A 75 -6.56 5.31 -1.17
C ASN A 75 -5.27 5.67 -1.94
N LEU A 76 -4.08 5.43 -1.34
CA LEU A 76 -2.79 5.69 -2.00
C LEU A 76 -2.40 4.58 -2.98
N CYS A 77 -2.94 3.37 -2.80
CA CYS A 77 -2.69 2.21 -3.66
C CYS A 77 -3.86 1.92 -4.60
N ASP A 78 -5.08 2.21 -4.14
CA ASP A 78 -6.30 2.10 -4.91
C ASP A 78 -7.20 3.32 -4.64
N PRO A 79 -7.09 4.38 -5.46
CA PRO A 79 -7.93 5.58 -5.31
C PRO A 79 -9.38 5.34 -5.75
N THR A 80 -9.71 4.14 -6.26
CA THR A 80 -11.06 3.77 -6.68
C THR A 80 -11.88 3.14 -5.55
N ILE A 81 -11.36 3.12 -4.32
CA ILE A 81 -11.99 2.48 -3.15
C ILE A 81 -13.45 2.91 -2.93
N PHE A 82 -13.81 4.16 -3.23
CA PHE A 82 -15.17 4.68 -3.09
C PHE A 82 -16.03 4.54 -4.36
N THR A 83 -15.49 3.95 -5.42
CA THR A 83 -16.18 3.73 -6.69
C THR A 83 -16.70 2.31 -6.73
N ALA A 84 -18.01 2.15 -6.93
CA ALA A 84 -18.60 0.84 -7.13
C ALA A 84 -18.03 0.17 -8.40
N PRO A 85 -17.96 -1.17 -8.43
CA PRO A 85 -17.75 -1.91 -9.66
C PRO A 85 -18.77 -1.48 -10.73
N PRO A 86 -18.38 -1.38 -12.02
CA PRO A 86 -19.31 -1.09 -13.10
C PRO A 86 -20.49 -2.07 -13.13
N ALA A 87 -21.69 -1.59 -13.45
CA ALA A 87 -22.86 -2.45 -13.60
C ALA A 87 -22.57 -3.56 -14.65
N GLY A 88 -22.90 -4.81 -14.31
CA GLY A 88 -22.62 -5.99 -15.15
C GLY A 88 -21.27 -6.66 -14.89
N SER A 89 -20.37 -6.08 -14.08
CA SER A 89 -19.10 -6.74 -13.75
C SER A 89 -19.27 -7.95 -12.80
N ALA A 90 -20.39 -8.03 -12.09
CA ALA A 90 -20.70 -9.10 -11.14
C ALA A 90 -21.47 -10.28 -11.77
N SER A 91 -22.13 -10.09 -12.91
CA SER A 91 -22.92 -11.12 -13.59
C SER A 91 -22.09 -12.02 -14.52
N GLY A 92 -20.78 -11.76 -14.66
CA GLY A 92 -19.94 -12.48 -15.61
C GLY A 92 -20.34 -12.24 -17.07
N GLU A 93 -21.23 -11.29 -17.33
CA GLU A 93 -21.60 -10.88 -18.68
C GLU A 93 -20.39 -10.18 -19.30
N GLU A 94 -19.74 -10.89 -20.22
CA GLU A 94 -18.62 -10.38 -21.01
C GLU A 94 -19.07 -9.11 -21.74
N GLY A 95 -18.68 -7.94 -21.21
CA GLY A 95 -19.06 -6.66 -21.77
C GLY A 95 -19.45 -5.55 -20.78
N SER A 96 -19.11 -5.65 -19.48
CA SER A 96 -19.31 -4.52 -18.56
C SER A 96 -18.52 -3.30 -19.07
N GLY A 97 -19.23 -2.27 -19.52
CA GLY A 97 -18.79 -1.21 -20.44
C GLY A 97 -17.77 -0.19 -19.91
N CYS A 98 -16.84 -0.59 -19.04
CA CYS A 98 -15.71 0.24 -18.63
C CYS A 98 -14.40 -0.39 -19.12
N PRO A 99 -13.76 0.17 -20.17
CA PRO A 99 -12.44 -0.25 -20.65
C PRO A 99 -11.35 -0.31 -19.57
N GLY A 100 -11.55 0.39 -18.43
CA GLY A 100 -10.61 0.47 -17.33
C GLY A 100 -10.81 -0.55 -16.21
N TYR A 101 -11.85 -1.40 -16.27
CA TYR A 101 -12.16 -2.35 -15.21
C TYR A 101 -11.83 -3.78 -15.66
N TRP A 102 -11.01 -4.47 -14.87
CA TRP A 102 -10.65 -5.87 -15.10
C TRP A 102 -11.46 -6.79 -14.19
N VAL A 103 -11.86 -7.95 -14.71
CA VAL A 103 -12.54 -9.01 -13.96
C VAL A 103 -11.81 -10.32 -14.22
N GLY A 104 -11.41 -10.99 -13.14
CA GLY A 104 -10.82 -12.32 -13.17
C GLY A 104 -11.87 -13.43 -13.28
N ARG A 105 -11.43 -14.65 -13.59
CA ARG A 105 -12.28 -15.85 -13.62
C ARG A 105 -12.75 -16.26 -12.24
N ASP A 106 -12.03 -15.86 -11.20
CA ASP A 106 -12.42 -16.03 -9.79
C ASP A 106 -13.52 -15.03 -9.34
N GLY A 107 -14.08 -14.24 -10.27
CA GLY A 107 -15.10 -13.23 -10.01
C GLY A 107 -14.54 -11.96 -9.36
N LYS A 108 -13.23 -11.90 -9.08
CA LYS A 108 -12.63 -10.72 -8.46
C LYS A 108 -12.32 -9.67 -9.51
N GLY A 109 -12.78 -8.45 -9.25
CA GLY A 109 -12.53 -7.31 -10.12
C GLY A 109 -11.61 -6.25 -9.51
N GLY A 110 -11.26 -5.28 -10.33
CA GLY A 110 -10.61 -4.03 -9.92
C GLY A 110 -10.29 -3.12 -11.11
N TYR A 111 -10.12 -1.83 -10.83
CA TYR A 111 -9.68 -0.88 -11.85
C TYR A 111 -8.21 -1.11 -12.21
N ARG A 112 -7.89 -1.03 -13.49
CA ARG A 112 -6.52 -1.16 -13.99
C ARG A 112 -5.70 0.09 -13.66
N VAL A 113 -4.42 -0.11 -13.36
CA VAL A 113 -3.51 0.96 -12.96
C VAL A 113 -3.22 1.95 -14.10
N ASP A 114 -3.26 1.52 -15.36
CA ASP A 114 -3.08 2.38 -16.53
C ASP A 114 -4.26 3.36 -16.69
N PHE A 115 -5.49 2.87 -16.53
CA PHE A 115 -6.70 3.68 -16.54
C PHE A 115 -6.70 4.71 -15.40
N VAL A 116 -6.41 4.26 -14.18
CA VAL A 116 -6.36 5.13 -13.00
C VAL A 116 -5.25 6.17 -13.14
N LEU A 117 -4.07 5.78 -13.62
CA LEU A 117 -2.95 6.69 -13.88
C LEU A 117 -3.32 7.74 -14.92
N ARG A 118 -3.96 7.35 -16.03
CA ARG A 118 -4.40 8.29 -17.06
C ARG A 118 -5.37 9.33 -16.51
N ARG A 119 -6.38 8.88 -15.75
CA ARG A 119 -7.34 9.78 -15.08
C ARG A 119 -6.64 10.70 -14.07
N TYR A 120 -5.70 10.17 -13.30
CA TYR A 120 -4.89 10.95 -12.37
C TYR A 120 -4.15 12.08 -13.11
N MET A 121 -3.51 11.77 -14.24
CA MET A 121 -2.81 12.78 -15.04
C MET A 121 -3.79 13.80 -15.63
N ASP A 122 -4.92 13.37 -16.18
CA ASP A 122 -5.94 14.27 -16.74
C ASP A 122 -6.44 15.30 -15.70
N ILE A 123 -6.61 14.89 -14.43
CA ILE A 123 -6.95 15.78 -13.32
C ILE A 123 -5.85 16.82 -13.09
N ILE A 124 -4.58 16.42 -13.13
CA ILE A 124 -3.45 17.35 -12.98
C ILE A 124 -3.43 18.37 -14.12
N TYR A 125 -3.57 17.95 -15.37
CA TYR A 125 -3.62 18.91 -16.50
C TYR A 125 -4.80 19.87 -16.36
N THR A 126 -6.00 19.33 -16.15
CA THR A 126 -7.24 20.10 -16.20
C THR A 126 -7.39 21.05 -15.02
N TYR A 127 -7.11 20.59 -13.79
CA TYR A 127 -7.47 21.33 -12.57
C TYR A 127 -6.28 21.89 -11.79
N VAL A 128 -5.05 21.53 -12.15
CA VAL A 128 -3.83 22.04 -11.49
C VAL A 128 -3.02 22.92 -12.43
N LEU A 129 -2.96 22.57 -13.71
CA LEU A 129 -2.21 23.31 -14.72
C LEU A 129 -3.12 24.17 -15.62
N ASP A 130 -4.44 24.02 -15.50
CA ASP A 130 -5.46 24.70 -16.32
C ASP A 130 -5.20 24.60 -17.83
N VAL A 131 -4.75 23.43 -18.28
CA VAL A 131 -4.50 23.11 -19.68
C VAL A 131 -5.19 21.81 -20.08
N PRO A 132 -5.60 21.65 -21.35
CA PRO A 132 -6.19 20.40 -21.79
C PRO A 132 -5.18 19.25 -21.66
N PRO A 133 -5.61 18.05 -21.24
CA PRO A 133 -4.75 16.87 -21.28
C PRO A 133 -4.26 16.58 -22.70
N PRO A 134 -3.05 16.04 -22.87
CA PRO A 134 -2.53 15.69 -24.19
C PRO A 134 -3.37 14.57 -24.83
N GLU A 135 -3.43 14.56 -26.16
CA GLU A 135 -4.07 13.46 -26.90
C GLU A 135 -3.27 12.17 -26.73
N ARG A 136 -3.98 11.09 -26.37
CA ARG A 136 -3.41 9.75 -26.16
C ARG A 136 -4.22 8.72 -26.92
N LYS A 137 -3.56 7.67 -27.41
CA LYS A 137 -4.24 6.53 -28.04
C LYS A 137 -5.28 5.92 -27.10
N PRO A 138 -6.36 5.29 -27.60
CA PRO A 138 -7.27 4.53 -26.75
C PRO A 138 -6.52 3.45 -25.96
N LEU A 139 -6.94 3.22 -24.71
CA LEU A 139 -6.38 2.13 -23.92
C LEU A 139 -6.66 0.79 -24.61
N TYR A 140 -5.75 -0.16 -24.46
CA TYR A 140 -5.98 -1.52 -24.95
C TYR A 140 -7.19 -2.14 -24.25
N VAL A 141 -8.05 -2.78 -25.01
CA VAL A 141 -9.18 -3.57 -24.54
C VAL A 141 -9.08 -4.94 -25.20
N SER A 142 -9.09 -5.98 -24.38
CA SER A 142 -9.19 -7.36 -24.82
C SER A 142 -10.49 -7.53 -25.60
N SER A 143 -10.41 -7.93 -26.87
CA SER A 143 -11.62 -8.27 -27.64
C SER A 143 -12.14 -9.62 -27.18
N PRO A 144 -13.46 -9.83 -27.03
CA PRO A 144 -13.98 -11.17 -26.82
C PRO A 144 -13.61 -12.04 -28.04
N THR A 145 -13.11 -13.24 -27.76
CA THR A 145 -12.70 -14.24 -28.74
C THR A 145 -13.86 -14.59 -29.69
N THR A 146 -13.92 -13.97 -30.86
CA THR A 146 -14.56 -14.62 -32.02
C THR A 146 -13.56 -15.58 -32.63
N ALA A 147 -13.85 -16.86 -32.52
CA ALA A 147 -13.24 -17.91 -33.32
C ALA A 147 -13.22 -17.51 -34.80
N SER A 148 -12.11 -17.81 -35.46
CA SER A 148 -11.79 -17.67 -36.89
C SER A 148 -12.91 -17.22 -37.85
N SER A 149 -12.65 -16.13 -38.56
CA SER A 149 -12.84 -16.10 -40.01
C SER A 149 -11.77 -15.21 -40.63
N SER A 150 -10.79 -15.86 -41.24
CA SER A 150 -10.07 -15.33 -42.39
C SER A 150 -11.09 -14.86 -43.43
N ASP A 151 -11.04 -13.58 -43.78
CA ASP A 151 -11.13 -13.04 -45.14
C ASP A 151 -11.47 -11.56 -45.05
N ASP A 152 -10.51 -10.71 -45.41
CA ASP A 152 -10.78 -9.74 -46.48
C ASP A 152 -9.47 -9.19 -47.05
N ASN A 153 -9.15 -9.75 -48.20
CA ASN A 153 -8.14 -9.32 -49.13
C ASN A 153 -8.80 -8.37 -50.14
N ALA A 154 -8.54 -7.07 -50.03
CA ALA A 154 -8.90 -6.11 -51.08
C ALA A 154 -7.77 -5.09 -51.31
N ARG A 155 -6.82 -5.53 -52.12
CA ARG A 155 -6.28 -4.84 -53.31
C ARG A 155 -6.31 -3.30 -53.31
N ASN A 156 -5.12 -2.71 -53.37
CA ASN A 156 -4.80 -1.81 -54.48
C ASN A 156 -3.28 -1.81 -54.80
N ASN A 157 -2.96 -2.28 -56.01
CA ASN A 157 -1.79 -1.90 -56.82
C ASN A 157 -1.83 -0.37 -57.02
N THR A 158 -0.79 0.42 -57.32
CA THR A 158 0.51 0.29 -57.99
C THR A 158 1.18 1.65 -57.66
N THR A 159 2.49 1.78 -57.46
CA THR A 159 3.45 2.02 -58.55
C THR A 159 4.87 1.76 -58.08
N HIS A 160 5.59 0.98 -58.88
CA HIS A 160 7.02 0.80 -58.87
C HIS A 160 7.78 2.12 -59.12
N SER A 161 8.87 2.32 -58.40
CA SER A 161 10.11 2.79 -59.01
C SER A 161 11.30 2.17 -58.27
N ASP A 162 12.00 1.38 -59.06
CA ASP A 162 13.17 0.55 -58.82
C ASP A 162 14.43 1.39 -58.53
N SER A 163 15.33 0.87 -57.68
CA SER A 163 16.81 1.03 -57.73
C SER A 163 17.45 0.56 -56.41
N THR A 164 18.15 -0.58 -56.49
CA THR A 164 19.10 -1.11 -55.49
C THR A 164 20.48 -1.24 -56.20
N PRO A 165 21.58 -1.63 -55.55
CA PRO A 165 22.36 -0.97 -54.49
C PRO A 165 23.79 -0.63 -54.98
N ALA A 166 24.58 0.13 -54.20
CA ALA A 166 26.04 0.16 -54.38
C ALA A 166 26.79 0.47 -53.08
N ALA A 167 27.99 -0.09 -53.01
CA ALA A 167 28.78 -0.43 -51.85
C ALA A 167 29.68 0.69 -51.28
N LEU A 168 30.30 0.36 -50.14
CA LEU A 168 31.40 1.04 -49.42
C LEU A 168 32.54 1.52 -50.34
N PRO A 169 33.36 2.47 -49.86
CA PRO A 169 34.67 2.04 -49.37
C PRO A 169 35.15 2.75 -48.09
N ALA A 170 36.10 2.08 -47.43
CA ALA A 170 36.93 2.56 -46.34
C ALA A 170 38.33 2.90 -46.88
N GLU A 171 38.93 4.02 -46.47
CA GLU A 171 40.36 4.31 -46.23
C GLU A 171 40.34 5.60 -45.37
N GLY A 172 41.03 5.77 -44.24
CA GLY A 172 42.44 5.53 -43.94
C GLY A 172 43.18 6.88 -43.96
N VAL A 173 43.63 7.39 -42.81
CA VAL A 173 44.91 8.09 -42.57
C VAL A 173 44.96 8.53 -41.09
N GLU A 174 45.90 7.92 -40.38
CA GLU A 174 46.43 8.31 -39.07
C GLU A 174 47.31 9.56 -39.20
N GLU A 175 47.33 10.44 -38.19
CA GLU A 175 48.56 11.15 -37.85
C GLU A 175 48.67 11.30 -36.34
N LYS A 176 49.75 10.71 -35.81
CA LYS A 176 50.23 10.82 -34.43
C LYS A 176 50.99 12.13 -34.26
N ASN A 177 50.94 12.70 -33.06
CA ASN A 177 52.14 13.25 -32.45
C ASN A 177 52.09 13.06 -30.92
N GLU A 178 52.98 12.18 -30.45
CA GLU A 178 53.60 12.17 -29.12
C GLU A 178 54.42 13.48 -29.00
N ASN A 179 54.81 14.08 -27.88
CA ASN A 179 55.33 13.64 -26.59
C ASN A 179 55.51 15.00 -25.82
N GLU A 180 55.35 15.18 -24.51
CA GLU A 180 56.37 14.91 -23.49
C GLU A 180 55.85 15.30 -22.09
N LYS A 181 56.45 14.63 -21.11
CA LYS A 181 56.23 14.67 -19.65
C LYS A 181 56.66 15.98 -18.98
N ARG A 182 56.02 16.32 -17.85
CA ARG A 182 56.57 16.68 -16.51
C ARG A 182 55.45 17.33 -15.67
N ALA A 183 55.03 16.73 -14.55
CA ALA A 183 55.57 16.85 -13.19
C ALA A 183 54.64 17.72 -12.31
N ASP A 184 53.94 17.03 -11.42
CA ASP A 184 53.51 17.33 -10.05
C ASP A 184 53.20 18.76 -9.57
N ASN A 185 52.04 18.85 -8.88
CA ASN A 185 51.61 19.78 -7.82
C ASN A 185 51.76 21.30 -8.00
N ASP A 186 50.63 22.00 -8.17
CA ASP A 186 50.24 23.08 -7.24
C ASP A 186 48.79 23.58 -7.43
N ALA A 187 48.22 24.09 -6.35
CA ALA A 187 46.80 24.27 -6.05
C ALA A 187 45.91 25.07 -7.04
N GLU A 188 44.72 24.54 -7.36
CA GLU A 188 43.64 25.24 -8.09
C GLU A 188 42.60 25.84 -7.10
N PRO A 189 42.20 27.12 -7.21
CA PRO A 189 41.24 27.74 -6.28
C PRO A 189 39.78 27.34 -6.59
N PRO A 190 38.85 27.44 -5.61
CA PRO A 190 37.53 26.83 -5.73
C PRO A 190 36.64 27.52 -6.77
N LYS A 191 36.16 26.74 -7.74
CA LYS A 191 35.21 27.18 -8.77
C LYS A 191 33.87 27.60 -8.14
N LYS A 192 33.63 28.92 -8.15
CA LYS A 192 32.38 29.62 -7.80
C LYS A 192 31.16 28.91 -8.41
N LYS A 193 30.19 28.51 -7.58
CA LYS A 193 28.89 27.96 -8.00
C LYS A 193 28.21 28.93 -8.98
N ARG A 194 28.08 28.54 -10.25
CA ARG A 194 27.20 29.21 -11.23
C ARG A 194 25.77 29.16 -10.69
N LYS A 195 25.13 30.33 -10.66
CA LYS A 195 23.73 30.55 -10.33
C LYS A 195 22.87 29.74 -11.32
N ARG A 196 22.16 28.71 -10.84
CA ARG A 196 21.22 27.92 -11.67
C ARG A 196 20.16 28.86 -12.23
N ASP A 197 19.88 28.74 -13.52
CA ASP A 197 18.85 29.50 -14.22
C ASP A 197 17.47 29.24 -13.63
N ARG A 198 16.61 30.25 -13.73
CA ARG A 198 15.31 30.37 -13.05
C ARG A 198 14.25 29.35 -13.53
N GLU A 199 14.54 28.61 -14.59
CA GLU A 199 13.68 27.57 -15.22
C GLU A 199 13.65 26.24 -14.44
N ASP A 200 14.60 26.02 -13.53
CA ASP A 200 14.67 24.83 -12.66
C ASP A 200 14.05 25.07 -11.26
N ALA A 201 13.22 26.10 -11.11
CA ALA A 201 12.53 26.35 -9.85
C ALA A 201 11.58 25.18 -9.55
N LYS A 202 11.87 24.43 -8.47
CA LYS A 202 11.03 23.32 -8.01
C LYS A 202 9.60 23.85 -7.81
N PRO A 203 8.57 23.21 -8.38
CA PRO A 203 7.21 23.67 -8.19
C PRO A 203 6.86 23.62 -6.70
N THR A 204 6.11 24.62 -6.24
CA THR A 204 5.64 24.72 -4.86
C THR A 204 4.26 24.12 -4.68
N SER A 205 3.53 23.85 -5.77
CA SER A 205 2.20 23.24 -5.72
C SER A 205 2.26 21.86 -5.06
N PRO A 206 1.51 21.63 -3.98
CA PRO A 206 1.50 20.34 -3.29
C PRO A 206 1.03 19.21 -4.20
N ASN A 207 0.17 19.51 -5.18
CA ASN A 207 -0.31 18.57 -6.18
C ASN A 207 0.83 18.06 -7.07
N LEU A 208 1.73 18.95 -7.51
CA LEU A 208 2.83 18.60 -8.42
C LEU A 208 4.02 17.94 -7.70
N VAL A 209 4.29 18.35 -6.46
CA VAL A 209 5.40 17.79 -5.66
C VAL A 209 5.10 16.35 -5.23
N SER A 210 3.82 16.03 -5.03
CA SER A 210 3.41 14.72 -4.50
C SER A 210 3.26 13.64 -5.58
N ILE A 211 3.20 14.00 -6.87
CA ILE A 211 2.98 13.05 -7.98
C ILE A 211 3.92 11.86 -7.88
N GLN A 212 5.23 12.11 -7.86
CA GLN A 212 6.23 11.04 -7.87
C GLN A 212 6.03 10.07 -6.69
N GLY A 213 5.87 10.61 -5.47
CA GLY A 213 5.67 9.80 -4.27
C GLY A 213 4.36 9.01 -4.27
N HIS A 214 3.30 9.57 -4.85
CA HIS A 214 2.03 8.88 -5.00
C HIS A 214 2.10 7.76 -6.04
N LEU A 215 2.77 7.99 -7.18
CA LEU A 215 2.94 6.97 -8.22
C LEU A 215 3.73 5.76 -7.74
N PHE A 216 4.69 5.93 -6.82
CA PHE A 216 5.36 4.79 -6.17
C PHE A 216 4.42 3.92 -5.33
N GLN A 217 3.35 4.49 -4.79
CA GLN A 217 2.35 3.75 -3.99
C GLN A 217 1.30 3.11 -4.89
N LEU A 218 0.77 3.87 -5.85
CA LEU A 218 -0.22 3.39 -6.83
C LEU A 218 0.33 2.25 -7.69
N LEU A 219 1.54 2.42 -8.23
CA LEU A 219 2.15 1.46 -9.16
C LEU A 219 2.98 0.39 -8.44
N ARG A 220 2.92 0.30 -7.11
CA ARG A 220 3.79 -0.58 -6.31
C ARG A 220 3.84 -2.04 -6.83
N PRO A 221 2.70 -2.71 -7.13
CA PRO A 221 2.74 -4.07 -7.67
C PRO A 221 3.43 -4.14 -9.03
N LEU A 222 3.14 -3.20 -9.93
CA LEU A 222 3.69 -3.12 -11.28
C LEU A 222 5.20 -2.88 -11.28
N ILE A 223 5.68 -1.87 -10.55
CA ILE A 223 7.11 -1.50 -10.54
C ILE A 223 7.99 -2.50 -9.78
N SER A 224 7.38 -3.38 -8.96
CA SER A 224 8.10 -4.49 -8.34
C SER A 224 8.54 -5.55 -9.35
N LYS A 225 7.77 -5.74 -10.43
CA LYS A 225 8.10 -6.64 -11.55
C LYS A 225 8.81 -5.91 -12.69
N HIS A 226 8.38 -4.70 -13.01
CA HIS A 226 8.89 -3.89 -14.11
C HIS A 226 9.86 -2.81 -13.60
N THR A 227 11.07 -3.24 -13.25
CA THR A 227 12.11 -2.37 -12.65
C THR A 227 12.51 -1.19 -13.55
N HIS A 228 12.46 -1.34 -14.87
CA HIS A 228 12.74 -0.25 -15.80
C HIS A 228 11.78 0.94 -15.64
N ILE A 229 10.50 0.70 -15.28
CA ILE A 229 9.50 1.75 -14.99
C ILE A 229 9.81 2.41 -13.66
N ARG A 230 10.16 1.61 -12.63
CA ARG A 230 10.61 2.10 -11.33
C ARG A 230 11.79 3.08 -11.47
N ASP A 231 12.79 2.67 -12.25
CA ASP A 231 14.01 3.42 -12.45
C ASP A 231 13.74 4.70 -13.27
N ALA A 232 12.84 4.65 -14.25
CA ALA A 232 12.36 5.84 -14.95
C ALA A 232 11.62 6.80 -14.00
N LEU A 233 10.68 6.30 -13.20
CA LEU A 233 9.88 7.09 -12.25
C LEU A 233 10.76 7.77 -11.19
N SER A 234 11.82 7.10 -10.72
CA SER A 234 12.78 7.68 -9.76
C SER A 234 13.52 8.90 -10.29
N LYS A 235 13.66 9.03 -11.62
CA LYS A 235 14.36 10.13 -12.28
C LYS A 235 13.44 11.31 -12.61
N CYS A 236 12.12 11.09 -12.56
CA CYS A 236 11.14 12.14 -12.78
C CYS A 236 11.27 13.25 -11.74
N ARG A 237 11.07 14.50 -12.17
CA ARG A 237 11.07 15.67 -11.29
C ARG A 237 9.68 16.29 -11.23
N ALA A 238 9.32 16.76 -10.04
CA ALA A 238 8.07 17.48 -9.82
C ALA A 238 7.92 18.62 -10.84
N GLY A 239 6.72 18.72 -11.45
CA GLY A 239 6.38 19.76 -12.44
C GLY A 239 6.85 19.49 -13.87
N ARG A 240 7.71 18.49 -14.10
CA ARG A 240 8.12 18.11 -15.46
C ARG A 240 7.15 17.10 -16.06
N MET A 241 6.00 17.59 -16.47
CA MET A 241 4.89 16.78 -16.99
C MET A 241 5.26 15.83 -18.15
N PRO A 242 6.12 16.21 -19.13
CA PRO A 242 6.54 15.27 -20.17
C PRO A 242 7.25 14.02 -19.64
N GLU A 243 7.95 14.12 -18.51
CA GLU A 243 8.60 12.96 -17.87
C GLU A 243 7.54 12.00 -17.32
N PHE A 244 6.44 12.51 -16.76
CA PHE A 244 5.32 11.70 -16.28
C PHE A 244 4.48 11.11 -17.41
N GLU A 245 4.29 11.81 -18.53
CA GLU A 245 3.65 11.23 -19.73
C GLU A 245 4.43 10.04 -20.28
N LYS A 246 5.77 10.08 -20.21
CA LYS A 246 6.58 8.91 -20.55
C LYS A 246 6.27 7.72 -19.64
N ILE A 247 6.02 7.96 -18.34
CA ILE A 247 5.60 6.90 -17.41
C ILE A 247 4.21 6.37 -17.79
N VAL A 248 3.26 7.24 -18.17
CA VAL A 248 1.94 6.82 -18.67
C VAL A 248 2.11 5.84 -19.83
N SER A 249 2.85 6.22 -20.87
CA SER A 249 3.08 5.37 -22.05
C SER A 249 3.76 4.03 -21.71
N LEU A 250 4.72 4.03 -20.78
CA LEU A 250 5.39 2.79 -20.34
C LEU A 250 4.44 1.87 -19.58
N VAL A 251 3.60 2.44 -18.71
CA VAL A 251 2.59 1.70 -17.94
C VAL A 251 1.54 1.13 -18.88
N GLU A 252 0.98 1.93 -19.80
CA GLU A 252 -0.01 1.48 -20.79
C GLU A 252 0.51 0.30 -21.64
N GLY A 253 1.73 0.41 -22.19
CA GLY A 253 2.32 -0.66 -22.99
C GLY A 253 2.62 -1.93 -22.19
N THR A 254 3.00 -1.78 -20.92
CA THR A 254 3.25 -2.91 -20.02
C THR A 254 1.94 -3.60 -19.63
N VAL A 255 0.91 -2.83 -19.27
CA VAL A 255 -0.43 -3.36 -18.95
C VAL A 255 -1.02 -4.08 -20.15
N GLN A 256 -0.89 -3.54 -21.35
CA GLN A 256 -1.28 -4.22 -22.59
C GLN A 256 -0.61 -5.59 -22.71
N ALA A 257 0.72 -5.67 -22.55
CA ALA A 257 1.44 -6.94 -22.62
C ALA A 257 0.98 -7.92 -21.51
N GLY A 258 0.72 -7.42 -20.30
CA GLY A 258 0.20 -8.22 -19.20
C GLY A 258 -1.19 -8.80 -19.46
N LEU A 259 -2.08 -8.02 -20.10
CA LEU A 259 -3.42 -8.49 -20.48
C LEU A 259 -3.36 -9.54 -21.59
N GLN A 260 -2.49 -9.37 -22.58
CA GLN A 260 -2.27 -10.36 -23.63
C GLN A 260 -1.69 -11.66 -23.05
N GLU A 261 -0.74 -11.57 -22.09
CA GLU A 261 -0.23 -12.74 -21.39
C GLU A 261 -1.32 -13.42 -20.56
N TYR A 262 -2.20 -12.66 -19.91
CA TYR A 262 -3.33 -13.17 -19.15
C TYR A 262 -4.33 -13.94 -20.02
N GLU A 263 -4.62 -13.44 -21.22
CA GLU A 263 -5.47 -14.15 -22.19
C GLU A 263 -4.89 -15.52 -22.56
N MET A 264 -3.56 -15.61 -22.71
CA MET A 264 -2.87 -16.85 -23.08
C MET A 264 -2.68 -17.80 -21.89
N PHE A 265 -2.34 -17.26 -20.71
CA PHE A 265 -1.93 -18.02 -19.53
C PHE A 265 -2.54 -17.47 -18.24
N PRO A 266 -3.87 -17.53 -18.08
CA PRO A 266 -4.58 -16.95 -16.93
C PRO A 266 -4.13 -17.56 -15.60
N GLU A 267 -3.79 -18.86 -15.59
CA GLU A 267 -3.30 -19.60 -14.41
C GLU A 267 -2.00 -19.04 -13.80
N ARG A 268 -1.22 -18.24 -14.55
CA ARG A 268 -0.03 -17.57 -14.01
C ARG A 268 -0.35 -16.41 -13.09
N PHE A 269 -1.57 -15.88 -13.19
CA PHE A 269 -2.00 -14.68 -12.49
C PHE A 269 -3.07 -14.98 -11.45
N GLU A 270 -3.91 -15.96 -11.73
CA GLU A 270 -4.91 -16.49 -10.84
C GLU A 270 -4.37 -17.77 -10.20
N ALA A 271 -4.05 -17.71 -8.92
CA ALA A 271 -3.71 -18.92 -8.19
C ALA A 271 -4.94 -19.83 -8.18
N ARG A 272 -4.80 -21.04 -8.73
CA ARG A 272 -5.81 -22.09 -8.61
C ARG A 272 -6.00 -22.36 -7.12
N GLY A 273 -7.23 -22.24 -6.63
CA GLY A 273 -7.58 -22.47 -5.21
C GLY A 273 -7.47 -23.93 -4.76
N GLU A 274 -6.52 -24.69 -5.31
CA GLU A 274 -6.30 -26.11 -5.03
C GLU A 274 -4.82 -26.28 -4.66
N GLY A 275 -4.53 -26.22 -3.34
CA GLY A 275 -3.18 -26.45 -2.84
C GLY A 275 -2.76 -25.70 -1.57
N GLU A 276 -3.67 -25.42 -0.63
CA GLU A 276 -3.33 -25.12 0.78
C GLU A 276 -4.34 -25.82 1.72
N GLU A 277 -4.56 -27.13 1.50
CA GLU A 277 -5.08 -28.05 2.53
C GLU A 277 -3.90 -28.71 3.24
N GLU A 278 -3.00 -27.95 3.88
CA GLU A 278 -2.11 -28.46 4.93
C GLU A 278 -1.84 -27.35 5.94
N GLU A 279 -2.80 -27.14 6.84
CA GLU A 279 -2.61 -27.10 8.31
C GLU A 279 -3.95 -26.69 8.95
N GLU A 280 -4.88 -27.64 9.03
CA GLU A 280 -5.87 -27.61 10.11
C GLU A 280 -5.13 -27.83 11.44
N LYS A 281 -4.65 -26.74 12.06
CA LYS A 281 -4.42 -26.70 13.50
C LYS A 281 -4.96 -25.41 14.11
N GLU A 282 -5.92 -25.66 15.01
CA GLU A 282 -6.45 -24.79 16.06
C GLU A 282 -7.30 -23.60 15.63
N LYS A 283 -8.61 -23.87 15.63
CA LYS A 283 -9.64 -22.89 15.98
C LYS A 283 -9.33 -22.30 17.36
N ASP A 284 -8.69 -21.14 17.38
CA ASP A 284 -8.86 -20.17 18.46
C ASP A 284 -8.58 -18.75 17.97
N ASP A 285 -9.51 -17.85 18.31
CA ASP A 285 -9.47 -16.39 18.20
C ASP A 285 -9.16 -15.70 16.85
N THR A 286 -10.23 -15.25 16.18
CA THR A 286 -10.49 -13.86 15.73
C THR A 286 -9.36 -12.96 15.17
N ARG A 287 -8.23 -13.51 14.70
CA ARG A 287 -7.04 -12.75 14.30
C ARG A 287 -6.71 -13.05 12.84
N SER A 288 -7.31 -12.28 11.93
CA SER A 288 -7.00 -12.33 10.50
C SER A 288 -5.50 -12.13 10.26
N SER A 289 -4.81 -13.15 9.76
CA SER A 289 -3.38 -13.06 9.41
C SER A 289 -3.18 -12.09 8.23
N SER A 290 -2.01 -11.45 8.14
CA SER A 290 -1.76 -10.57 6.98
C SER A 290 -1.71 -11.39 5.69
N LYS A 291 -1.26 -12.65 5.76
CA LYS A 291 -1.22 -13.59 4.63
C LYS A 291 -2.62 -13.86 4.06
N ALA A 292 -3.61 -14.15 4.92
CA ALA A 292 -4.99 -14.36 4.49
C ALA A 292 -5.57 -13.08 3.85
N THR A 293 -5.29 -11.93 4.46
CA THR A 293 -5.69 -10.62 3.93
C THR A 293 -5.06 -10.35 2.55
N VAL A 294 -3.77 -10.65 2.40
CA VAL A 294 -3.07 -10.55 1.11
C VAL A 294 -3.70 -11.47 0.07
N ALA A 295 -4.02 -12.72 0.41
CA ALA A 295 -4.63 -13.66 -0.53
C ALA A 295 -6.02 -13.19 -1.00
N GLN A 296 -6.83 -12.62 -0.09
CA GLN A 296 -8.15 -12.07 -0.41
C GLN A 296 -8.08 -10.92 -1.44
N TYR A 297 -7.16 -9.97 -1.22
CA TYR A 297 -7.02 -8.78 -2.07
C TYR A 297 -6.03 -8.93 -3.21
N LYS A 298 -5.37 -10.08 -3.35
CA LYS A 298 -4.41 -10.32 -4.43
C LYS A 298 -5.09 -10.13 -5.78
N ARG A 299 -4.49 -9.30 -6.62
CA ARG A 299 -4.87 -9.11 -8.01
C ARG A 299 -3.63 -9.19 -8.89
N PRO A 300 -3.79 -9.39 -10.21
CA PRO A 300 -2.69 -9.19 -11.13
C PRO A 300 -2.07 -7.80 -10.96
N TRP A 301 -0.78 -7.68 -11.26
CA TRP A 301 0.00 -6.48 -10.95
C TRP A 301 -0.42 -5.23 -11.74
N TRP A 302 -1.23 -5.38 -12.80
CA TRP A 302 -1.84 -4.29 -13.55
C TRP A 302 -3.15 -3.78 -12.97
N VAL A 303 -3.62 -4.35 -11.87
CA VAL A 303 -4.86 -3.94 -11.19
C VAL A 303 -4.52 -3.23 -9.88
N CYS A 304 -5.21 -2.13 -9.60
CA CYS A 304 -5.13 -1.44 -8.32
C CYS A 304 -5.48 -2.41 -7.19
N GLN A 305 -4.62 -2.46 -6.17
CA GLN A 305 -4.79 -3.36 -5.03
C GLN A 305 -4.11 -2.76 -3.79
N PRO A 306 -4.66 -3.01 -2.59
CA PRO A 306 -4.15 -2.44 -1.36
C PRO A 306 -2.76 -2.97 -0.99
N TYR A 307 -1.95 -2.12 -0.35
CA TYR A 307 -0.74 -2.57 0.31
C TYR A 307 -1.06 -3.08 1.73
N VAL A 308 -1.00 -4.39 1.92
CA VAL A 308 -1.15 -5.01 3.22
C VAL A 308 0.21 -5.08 3.92
N ARG A 309 0.32 -4.44 5.09
CA ARG A 309 1.51 -4.53 5.93
C ARG A 309 1.47 -5.83 6.74
N PRO A 310 2.61 -6.53 6.91
CA PRO A 310 2.68 -7.65 7.84
C PRO A 310 2.28 -7.24 9.25
N LEU A 311 1.63 -8.14 9.99
CA LEU A 311 1.34 -7.91 11.40
C LEU A 311 2.65 -7.82 12.20
N PRO A 312 2.66 -7.18 13.38
CA PRO A 312 3.87 -7.04 14.16
C PRO A 312 4.57 -8.38 14.46
N GLU A 313 3.80 -9.42 14.76
CA GLU A 313 4.32 -10.77 15.01
C GLU A 313 4.97 -11.37 13.76
N GLU A 314 4.33 -11.24 12.60
CA GLU A 314 4.87 -11.70 11.31
C GLU A 314 6.09 -10.87 10.88
N ALA A 315 6.09 -9.56 11.13
CA ALA A 315 7.21 -8.68 10.83
C ALA A 315 8.45 -8.99 11.70
N LEU A 316 8.26 -9.43 12.94
CA LEU A 316 9.34 -9.96 13.79
C LEU A 316 9.89 -11.26 13.21
N GLN A 317 9.02 -12.17 12.77
CA GLN A 317 9.44 -13.44 12.16
C GLN A 317 10.22 -13.26 10.85
N ILE A 318 9.81 -12.31 10.01
CA ILE A 318 10.47 -12.00 8.73
C ILE A 318 11.75 -11.13 8.94
N GLY A 319 12.06 -10.75 10.19
CA GLY A 319 13.23 -9.94 10.53
C GLY A 319 13.11 -8.45 10.12
N ALA A 320 11.94 -8.05 9.62
CA ALA A 320 11.60 -6.66 9.29
C ALA A 320 11.44 -5.78 10.54
N MET A 321 11.36 -6.39 11.73
CA MET A 321 11.49 -5.73 13.02
C MET A 321 12.63 -6.32 13.83
N GLN A 322 13.45 -5.44 14.41
CA GLN A 322 14.44 -5.79 15.42
C GLN A 322 13.99 -5.24 16.78
N PRO A 323 13.98 -6.06 17.85
CA PRO A 323 13.61 -5.57 19.18
C PRO A 323 14.58 -4.47 19.62
N LYS A 324 14.07 -3.36 20.17
CA LYS A 324 14.94 -2.28 20.66
C LYS A 324 15.74 -2.80 21.85
N LYS A 325 16.99 -2.35 22.01
CA LYS A 325 17.86 -2.71 23.17
C LYS A 325 17.14 -2.53 24.53
N ARG A 326 16.24 -1.55 24.63
CA ARG A 326 15.42 -1.31 25.83
C ARG A 326 14.39 -2.41 26.10
N ASP A 327 13.75 -2.94 25.07
CA ASP A 327 12.75 -4.02 25.20
C ASP A 327 13.44 -5.35 25.49
N ILE A 328 14.66 -5.54 24.97
CA ILE A 328 15.53 -6.66 25.34
C ILE A 328 15.93 -6.57 26.82
N LEU A 329 16.31 -5.38 27.29
CA LEU A 329 16.64 -5.16 28.71
C LEU A 329 15.43 -5.34 29.63
N ALA A 330 14.25 -4.87 29.21
CA ALA A 330 13.01 -5.03 29.97
C ALA A 330 12.62 -6.52 30.10
N LYS A 331 12.63 -7.28 29.00
CA LYS A 331 12.40 -8.74 29.03
C LYS A 331 13.48 -9.49 29.83
N LYS A 332 14.72 -9.01 29.81
CA LYS A 332 15.82 -9.59 30.61
C LYS A 332 15.63 -9.32 32.11
N ASN A 333 15.11 -8.15 32.48
CA ASN A 333 14.80 -7.82 33.87
C ASN A 333 13.53 -8.54 34.37
N GLU A 334 12.51 -8.71 33.52
CA GLU A 334 11.31 -9.52 33.84
C GLU A 334 11.66 -11.00 34.03
N GLY A 335 12.54 -11.56 33.18
CA GLY A 335 13.04 -12.92 33.33
C GLY A 335 13.88 -13.16 34.59
N VAL A 336 14.56 -12.12 35.10
CA VAL A 336 15.32 -12.20 36.38
C VAL A 336 14.39 -12.05 37.58
N ALA A 337 13.35 -11.20 37.49
CA ALA A 337 12.33 -11.06 38.53
C ALA A 337 11.47 -12.33 38.67
N GLY A 338 11.11 -12.99 37.55
CA GLY A 338 10.39 -14.26 37.58
C GLY A 338 11.20 -15.40 38.21
N LYS A 339 12.51 -15.46 37.94
CA LYS A 339 13.42 -16.45 38.54
C LYS A 339 13.62 -16.26 40.04
N MET A 340 13.59 -15.03 40.54
CA MET A 340 13.71 -14.76 41.99
C MET A 340 12.44 -15.10 42.79
N VAL A 341 11.28 -15.31 42.14
CA VAL A 341 10.02 -15.65 42.80
C VAL A 341 9.80 -17.17 42.88
N GLU A 342 10.34 -17.95 41.95
CA GLU A 342 10.32 -19.43 42.02
C GLU A 342 11.34 -19.97 43.04
N ASP A 343 12.53 -19.38 43.15
CA ASP A 343 13.61 -19.87 44.04
C ASP A 343 13.38 -19.61 45.54
N LYS A 344 12.26 -18.97 45.92
CA LYS A 344 11.90 -18.67 47.32
C LYS A 344 10.72 -19.46 47.87
N ARG A 345 10.12 -20.37 47.09
CA ARG A 345 9.03 -21.25 47.57
C ARG A 345 9.50 -22.60 48.09
N ASP A 346 10.76 -22.95 47.86
CA ASP A 346 11.37 -24.20 48.32
C ASP A 346 12.47 -23.96 49.37
N ALA A 347 12.14 -23.29 50.48
CA ALA A 347 12.97 -23.36 51.68
C ALA A 347 12.18 -22.95 52.94
N VAL A 348 12.25 -23.83 53.94
CA VAL A 348 11.94 -23.66 55.38
C VAL A 348 10.54 -24.10 55.84
N ASP A 349 10.42 -25.41 56.07
CA ASP A 349 9.72 -25.98 57.24
C ASP A 349 10.66 -25.89 58.47
N GLY A 350 10.17 -25.38 59.60
CA GLY A 350 10.93 -25.30 60.86
C GLY A 350 10.26 -24.45 61.93
N ASP A 351 9.76 -25.12 62.96
CA ASP A 351 8.84 -24.75 64.04
C ASP A 351 9.24 -23.61 65.03
N CYS A 352 8.19 -23.08 65.66
CA CYS A 352 8.05 -22.47 67.00
C CYS A 352 8.36 -20.97 67.26
N GLY A 353 7.38 -20.27 67.89
CA GLY A 353 7.66 -19.24 68.90
C GLY A 353 6.95 -17.87 68.83
N VAL A 354 5.70 -17.82 69.30
CA VAL A 354 5.05 -16.81 70.18
C VAL A 354 5.55 -15.33 70.23
N ALA A 355 4.56 -14.42 70.08
CA ALA A 355 4.32 -13.10 70.72
C ALA A 355 4.71 -11.76 70.04
N ARG A 356 3.63 -10.99 69.79
CA ARG A 356 3.36 -9.55 70.08
C ARG A 356 4.45 -8.51 69.80
N SER A 357 4.16 -7.55 68.92
CA SER A 357 3.81 -6.14 69.23
C SER A 357 3.93 -5.20 68.02
N THR A 358 2.94 -4.33 67.87
CA THR A 358 2.86 -3.10 67.05
C THR A 358 3.76 -1.97 67.61
N PRO A 359 3.84 -0.72 67.06
CA PRO A 359 3.44 -0.15 65.75
C PRO A 359 4.50 0.83 65.13
N ASP A 360 4.07 1.52 64.06
CA ASP A 360 4.37 2.92 63.66
C ASP A 360 5.49 3.24 62.66
N GLY A 361 5.10 4.04 61.65
CA GLY A 361 5.97 5.07 61.07
C GLY A 361 5.84 5.38 59.58
N ALA A 362 4.90 6.25 59.23
CA ALA A 362 4.97 7.32 58.20
C ALA A 362 5.37 6.96 56.73
N LEU A 363 4.44 7.02 55.77
CA LEU A 363 3.97 8.20 55.00
C LEU A 363 4.90 8.76 53.89
N SER A 364 4.28 8.94 52.73
CA SER A 364 4.66 9.66 51.49
C SER A 364 5.06 8.74 50.34
N GLY A 365 4.48 8.80 49.14
CA GLY A 365 3.46 9.64 48.54
C GLY A 365 3.51 9.46 47.02
N SER A 366 2.40 9.77 46.34
CA SER A 366 2.18 9.83 44.88
C SER A 366 1.61 8.59 44.19
N ASP A 367 0.30 8.39 44.38
CA ASP A 367 -0.55 7.61 43.50
C ASP A 367 -0.70 8.29 42.13
N LYS A 368 -0.26 7.60 41.08
CA LYS A 368 -0.73 7.80 39.71
C LYS A 368 -1.56 6.57 39.35
N GLU A 369 -2.86 6.67 39.54
CA GLU A 369 -3.80 5.62 39.15
C GLU A 369 -3.81 5.48 37.61
N ASN A 370 -3.23 4.38 37.15
CA ASN A 370 -3.35 3.88 35.80
C ASN A 370 -4.61 3.01 35.74
N CYS A 371 -5.73 3.57 35.30
CA CYS A 371 -6.98 2.83 35.15
C CYS A 371 -6.94 2.00 33.86
N THR A 372 -6.32 0.81 33.93
CA THR A 372 -6.53 -0.28 32.99
C THR A 372 -7.74 -1.09 33.44
N ARG A 373 -8.92 -0.80 32.87
CA ARG A 373 -10.04 -1.74 32.87
C ARG A 373 -10.05 -2.49 31.54
N THR A 374 -9.64 -3.75 31.59
CA THR A 374 -9.96 -4.77 30.59
C THR A 374 -11.41 -5.23 30.79
N PRO A 375 -12.24 -5.38 29.75
CA PRO A 375 -13.51 -6.06 29.89
C PRO A 375 -13.26 -7.54 30.15
N ALA A 376 -13.68 -8.02 31.33
CA ALA A 376 -13.67 -9.43 31.70
C ALA A 376 -14.72 -10.20 30.90
N GLY A 377 -14.38 -11.47 30.60
CA GLY A 377 -15.09 -12.34 29.67
C GLY A 377 -16.57 -12.61 30.00
N ALA A 378 -17.33 -12.84 28.93
CA ALA A 378 -18.66 -13.38 28.99
C ALA A 378 -18.58 -14.90 28.83
N ASP A 379 -18.79 -15.61 29.93
CA ASP A 379 -19.09 -17.05 29.91
C ASP A 379 -20.58 -17.21 30.31
N LYS A 380 -21.35 -17.85 29.42
CA LYS A 380 -22.56 -18.68 29.66
C LYS A 380 -23.88 -18.05 30.17
N LEU A 381 -24.87 -18.12 29.27
CA LEU A 381 -26.16 -18.85 29.38
C LEU A 381 -27.11 -18.59 30.58
N VAL A 382 -28.35 -18.20 30.19
CA VAL A 382 -29.68 -18.64 30.67
C VAL A 382 -30.48 -17.75 31.64
N SER A 383 -31.64 -17.35 31.10
CA SER A 383 -32.99 -17.06 31.66
C SER A 383 -33.20 -16.10 32.83
N GLY A 384 -34.05 -15.12 32.55
CA GLY A 384 -34.96 -14.42 33.45
C GLY A 384 -35.98 -13.66 32.63
#